data_AF-A0A9W7GM46-F1
#
_entry.id   AF-A0A9W7GM46-F1
#
_cell.length_a   1.000
_cell.length_b   1.000
_cell.length_c   1.000
_cell.angle_alpha   90.00
_cell.angle_beta   90.00
_cell.angle_gamma   90.00
#
_symmetry.space_group_name_H-M   'P 1'
#
loop_
_entity.id
_entity.type
_entity.pdbx_description
1 polymer ?
#
loop_
_entity_poly.entity_id
_entity_poly.type
_entity_poly.pdbx_seq_one_letter_code
_entity_poly.pdbx_strand_id
1 'polypeptide(L)'
;MPEITSNVSFANIAREIRCKWSPDNDKSSLTAAQTILMSHLADLKADGRSVKRVVCGGCMDFKIITTAKEPDFGKFEEGGFAGEEAIIKELTAVDGITSVETQTYTIEEM
;
A
#
# COMPACT_ATOMS: atom_id res chain seq x y z
N MET A 1 -10.53 -21.83 2.36
CA MET A 1 -10.34 -20.52 1.70
C MET A 1 -11.47 -19.66 2.22
N PRO A 2 -11.19 -18.52 2.89
CA PRO A 2 -12.24 -17.63 3.36
C PRO A 2 -13.15 -17.17 2.22
N GLU A 3 -14.40 -16.86 2.56
CA GLU A 3 -15.45 -16.48 1.60
C GLU A 3 -16.17 -15.23 2.08
N ILE A 4 -16.49 -14.33 1.16
CA ILE A 4 -17.39 -13.19 1.40
C ILE A 4 -18.85 -13.64 1.18
N THR A 5 -19.07 -14.41 0.12
CA THR A 5 -20.33 -15.10 -0.21
C THR A 5 -20.00 -16.45 -0.84
N SER A 6 -20.99 -17.32 -1.02
CA SER A 6 -20.82 -18.68 -1.56
C SER A 6 -20.19 -18.77 -2.95
N ASN A 7 -20.06 -17.65 -3.67
CA ASN A 7 -19.43 -17.58 -5.00
C ASN A 7 -18.28 -16.56 -5.06
N VAL A 8 -17.87 -15.99 -3.94
CA VAL A 8 -16.76 -15.02 -3.84
C VAL A 8 -15.84 -15.48 -2.71
N SER A 9 -14.84 -16.27 -3.08
CA SER A 9 -13.80 -16.78 -2.18
C SER A 9 -12.46 -16.12 -2.49
N PHE A 10 -11.57 -16.10 -1.49
CA PHE A 10 -10.26 -15.45 -1.62
C PHE A 10 -9.19 -16.16 -0.81
N ALA A 11 -7.97 -16.18 -1.34
CA ALA A 11 -6.75 -16.63 -0.69
C ALA A 11 -5.83 -15.45 -0.31
N ASN A 12 -5.99 -14.28 -0.93
CA ASN A 12 -5.08 -13.15 -0.82
C ASN A 12 -5.81 -11.91 -0.30
N ILE A 13 -5.20 -11.24 0.67
CA ILE A 13 -5.64 -9.96 1.21
C ILE A 13 -4.56 -8.91 0.96
N ALA A 14 -4.97 -7.74 0.49
CA ALA A 14 -4.14 -6.58 0.31
C ALA A 14 -4.40 -5.53 1.40
N ARG A 15 -3.31 -4.93 1.86
CA ARG A 15 -3.27 -3.66 2.58
C ARG A 15 -2.75 -2.58 1.64
N GLU A 16 -3.55 -1.56 1.39
CA GLU A 16 -3.22 -0.41 0.56
C GLU A 16 -2.95 0.80 1.44
N ILE A 17 -1.83 1.48 1.20
CA ILE A 17 -1.57 2.87 1.60
C ILE A 17 -1.67 3.70 0.32
N ARG A 18 -2.49 4.75 0.33
CA ARG A 18 -2.69 5.62 -0.83
C ARG A 18 -2.55 7.09 -0.46
N CYS A 19 -2.09 7.89 -1.41
CA CYS A 19 -2.10 9.34 -1.31
C CYS A 19 -2.26 9.99 -2.68
N LYS A 20 -2.54 11.29 -2.69
CA LYS A 20 -2.49 12.14 -3.88
C LYS A 20 -1.16 12.87 -3.93
N TRP A 21 -0.48 12.83 -5.08
CA TRP A 21 0.73 13.62 -5.34
C TRP A 21 0.39 14.86 -6.18
N SER A 22 1.28 15.86 -6.19
CA SER A 22 1.15 17.06 -7.02
C SER A 22 2.12 17.01 -8.22
N PRO A 23 1.67 17.41 -9.43
CA PRO A 23 2.56 17.56 -10.58
C PRO A 23 3.51 18.76 -10.48
N ASP A 24 3.33 19.63 -9.49
CA ASP A 24 4.15 20.82 -9.27
C ASP A 24 5.62 20.48 -8.96
N ASN A 25 6.50 21.46 -9.15
CA ASN A 25 7.92 21.34 -8.83
C ASN A 25 8.55 20.08 -9.43
N ASP A 26 8.31 19.87 -10.73
CA ASP A 26 8.75 18.69 -11.49
C ASP A 26 8.38 17.35 -10.81
N LYS A 27 7.16 17.26 -10.28
CA LYS A 27 6.62 16.08 -9.59
C LYS A 27 7.45 15.66 -8.37
N SER A 28 8.09 16.62 -7.69
CA SER A 28 8.92 16.37 -6.51
C SER A 28 8.22 15.54 -5.43
N SER A 29 6.92 15.77 -5.19
CA SER A 29 6.13 15.00 -4.23
C SER A 29 6.03 13.50 -4.59
N LEU A 30 5.92 13.18 -5.88
CA LEU A 30 5.92 11.79 -6.37
C LEU A 30 7.30 11.15 -6.22
N THR A 31 8.37 11.90 -6.48
CA THR A 31 9.75 11.44 -6.23
C THR A 31 9.97 11.12 -4.76
N ALA A 32 9.50 11.98 -3.86
CA ALA A 32 9.59 11.75 -2.42
C ALA A 32 8.78 10.51 -1.98
N ALA A 33 7.53 10.37 -2.44
CA ALA A 33 6.71 9.19 -2.18
C ALA A 33 7.38 7.89 -2.67
N GLN A 34 8.00 7.92 -3.85
CA GLN A 34 8.75 6.78 -4.37
C GLN A 34 9.96 6.45 -3.49
N THR A 35 10.72 7.45 -3.02
CA THR A 35 11.86 7.24 -2.13
C THR A 35 11.43 6.60 -0.81
N ILE A 36 10.32 7.07 -0.21
CA ILE A 36 9.74 6.49 1.01
C ILE A 36 9.36 5.02 0.77
N LEU A 37 8.68 4.69 -0.34
CA LEU A 37 8.40 3.30 -0.67
C LEU A 37 9.69 2.47 -0.75
N MET A 38 10.75 2.99 -1.38
CA MET A 38 11.99 2.25 -1.53
C MET A 38 12.73 2.03 -0.20
N SER A 39 12.66 2.97 0.76
CA SER A 39 13.29 2.79 2.08
C SER A 39 12.60 1.72 2.93
N HIS A 40 11.29 1.53 2.76
CA HIS A 40 10.51 0.53 3.50
C HIS A 40 10.27 -0.77 2.72
N LEU A 41 10.75 -0.87 1.48
CA LEU A 41 10.42 -1.99 0.58
C LEU A 41 10.83 -3.36 1.12
N ALA A 42 11.95 -3.45 1.83
CA ALA A 42 12.43 -4.71 2.39
C ALA A 42 11.46 -5.26 3.46
N ASP A 43 11.01 -4.40 4.38
CA ASP A 43 10.09 -4.77 5.46
C ASP A 43 8.69 -5.12 4.91
N LEU A 44 8.22 -4.33 3.94
CA LEU A 44 6.96 -4.59 3.25
C LEU A 44 6.96 -5.94 2.51
N LYS A 45 8.11 -6.38 1.99
CA LYS A 45 8.29 -7.68 1.30
C LYS A 45 8.67 -8.84 2.22
N ALA A 46 8.91 -8.59 3.50
CA ALA A 46 9.25 -9.66 4.43
C ALA A 46 8.11 -10.70 4.51
N ASP A 47 8.44 -11.90 4.99
CA ASP A 47 7.49 -13.02 5.14
C ASP A 47 6.83 -13.47 3.81
N GLY A 48 7.48 -13.20 2.68
CA GLY A 48 6.97 -13.60 1.36
C GLY A 48 5.82 -12.75 0.83
N ARG A 49 5.52 -11.61 1.47
CA ARG A 49 4.53 -10.64 0.99
C ARG A 49 4.93 -10.08 -0.38
N SER A 50 3.92 -9.83 -1.22
CA SER A 50 4.14 -9.15 -2.50
C SER A 50 3.80 -7.67 -2.37
N VAL A 51 4.59 -6.80 -3.01
CA VAL A 51 4.37 -5.36 -2.99
C VAL A 51 4.20 -4.86 -4.42
N LYS A 52 3.08 -4.19 -4.69
CA LYS A 52 2.78 -3.54 -5.96
C LYS A 52 2.66 -2.04 -5.73
N ARG A 53 3.08 -1.26 -6.73
CA ARG A 53 2.91 0.20 -6.74
C ARG A 53 2.02 0.59 -7.90
N VAL A 54 1.05 1.46 -7.64
CA VAL A 54 0.24 2.10 -8.68
C VAL A 54 0.52 3.60 -8.69
N VAL A 55 0.75 4.16 -9.86
CA VAL A 55 0.86 5.61 -10.08
C VAL A 55 -0.09 6.00 -11.19
N CYS A 56 -1.09 6.82 -10.89
CA CYS A 56 -2.03 7.32 -11.87
C CYS A 56 -1.68 8.76 -12.25
N GLY A 57 -1.33 9.00 -13.52
CA GLY A 57 -1.04 10.35 -14.03
C GLY A 57 -2.26 11.24 -14.24
N GLY A 58 -3.48 10.69 -14.17
CA GLY A 58 -4.72 11.44 -14.36
C GLY A 58 -5.32 11.96 -13.06
N CYS A 59 -5.53 11.07 -12.08
CA CYS A 59 -6.10 11.43 -10.77
C CYS A 59 -5.04 11.62 -9.68
N MET A 60 -3.76 11.57 -10.04
CA MET A 60 -2.60 11.75 -9.16
C MET A 60 -2.54 10.79 -7.96
N ASP A 61 -3.06 9.57 -8.09
CA ASP A 61 -2.89 8.56 -7.05
C ASP A 61 -1.47 8.00 -7.06
N PHE A 62 -0.88 7.85 -5.87
CA PHE A 62 0.23 6.96 -5.57
C PHE A 62 -0.25 5.93 -4.55
N LYS A 63 -0.09 4.64 -4.85
CA LYS A 63 -0.54 3.55 -3.99
C LYS A 63 0.58 2.56 -3.75
N ILE A 64 0.74 2.15 -2.51
CA ILE A 64 1.55 1.02 -2.07
C ILE A 64 0.58 -0.08 -1.66
N ILE A 65 0.62 -1.21 -2.34
CA ILE A 65 -0.28 -2.34 -2.10
C ILE A 65 0.57 -3.53 -1.66
N THR A 66 0.44 -3.92 -0.41
CA THR A 66 1.12 -5.08 0.18
C THR A 66 0.12 -6.21 0.32
N THR A 67 0.39 -7.34 -0.32
CA THR A 67 -0.50 -8.50 -0.35
C THR A 67 0.13 -9.67 0.39
N ALA A 68 -0.64 -10.28 1.28
CA ALA A 68 -0.30 -11.51 1.99
C ALA A 68 -1.40 -12.56 1.76
N LYS A 69 -1.03 -13.84 1.86
CA LYS A 69 -1.99 -14.94 1.82
C LYS A 69 -2.64 -15.11 3.19
N GLU A 70 -3.84 -15.66 3.21
CA GLU A 70 -4.42 -16.24 4.41
C GLU A 70 -3.70 -17.57 4.75
N PRO A 71 -3.33 -17.83 6.02
CA PRO A 71 -3.59 -17.04 7.24
C PRO A 71 -2.50 -16.01 7.61
N ASP A 72 -1.48 -15.83 6.78
CA ASP A 72 -0.33 -14.98 7.11
C ASP A 72 -0.67 -13.47 7.17
N PHE A 73 -1.78 -13.05 6.58
CA PHE A 73 -2.28 -11.67 6.73
C PHE A 73 -2.56 -11.30 8.19
N GLY A 74 -3.08 -12.22 9.01
CA GLY A 74 -3.33 -11.95 10.43
C GLY A 74 -2.05 -11.58 11.20
N LYS A 75 -0.93 -12.27 10.91
CA LYS A 75 0.38 -11.93 11.50
C LYS A 75 0.88 -10.57 11.02
N PHE A 76 0.62 -10.23 9.75
CA PHE A 76 0.98 -8.94 9.18
C PHE A 76 0.20 -7.79 9.85
N GLU A 77 -1.07 -8.00 10.14
CA GLU A 77 -1.91 -7.07 10.91
C GLU A 77 -1.44 -6.93 12.37
N GLU A 78 -1.21 -8.04 13.07
CA GLU A 78 -0.68 -8.04 14.45
C GLU A 78 0.68 -7.34 14.55
N GLY A 79 1.49 -7.41 13.49
CA GLY A 79 2.78 -6.71 13.37
C GLY A 79 2.67 -5.23 12.97
N GLY A 80 1.47 -4.64 12.93
CA GLY A 80 1.26 -3.23 12.59
C GLY A 80 1.55 -2.90 11.13
N PHE A 81 1.26 -3.84 10.22
CA PHE A 81 1.41 -3.68 8.77
C PHE A 81 2.83 -3.26 8.32
N ALA A 82 3.86 -3.80 8.98
CA ALA A 82 5.27 -3.56 8.66
C ALA A 82 5.65 -2.07 8.64
N GLY A 83 5.26 -1.33 9.69
CA GLY A 83 5.64 0.08 9.84
C GLY A 83 4.79 1.05 9.01
N GLU A 84 3.55 0.65 8.68
CA GLU A 84 2.59 1.50 7.97
C GLU A 84 2.44 2.90 8.58
N GLU A 85 2.42 3.00 9.91
CA GLU A 85 2.32 4.30 10.60
C GLU A 85 3.49 5.23 10.26
N ALA A 86 4.72 4.69 10.15
CA ALA A 86 5.89 5.46 9.78
C ALA A 86 5.79 5.95 8.32
N ILE A 87 5.36 5.07 7.40
CA ILE A 87 5.14 5.41 6.00
C ILE A 87 4.09 6.52 5.86
N ILE A 88 2.95 6.39 6.56
CA ILE A 88 1.88 7.40 6.54
C ILE A 88 2.40 8.74 7.05
N LYS A 89 3.14 8.74 8.16
CA LYS A 89 3.73 9.94 8.75
C LYS A 89 4.71 10.61 7.78
N GLU A 90 5.59 9.84 7.15
CA GLU A 90 6.55 10.33 6.16
C GLU A 90 5.84 10.91 4.94
N LEU A 91 4.85 10.21 4.37
CA LEU A 91 4.07 10.70 3.23
C LEU A 91 3.30 11.99 3.57
N THR A 92 2.69 12.06 4.75
CA THR A 92 1.93 13.24 5.18
C THR A 92 2.83 14.47 5.36
N ALA A 93 4.11 14.27 5.65
CA ALA A 93 5.09 15.35 5.81
C ALA A 93 5.65 15.89 4.49
N VAL A 94 5.36 15.24 3.35
CA VAL A 94 5.84 15.69 2.04
C VAL A 94 4.95 16.80 1.50
N ASP A 95 5.56 17.96 1.23
CA ASP A 95 4.88 19.06 0.53
C ASP A 95 4.33 18.59 -0.83
N GLY A 96 3.03 18.84 -1.06
CA GLY A 96 2.32 18.43 -2.27
C GLY A 96 1.70 17.03 -2.19
N ILE A 97 1.91 16.28 -1.10
CA ILE A 97 1.10 15.08 -0.80
C ILE A 97 -0.17 15.49 -0.06
N THR A 98 -1.31 14.89 -0.45
CA THR A 98 -2.60 15.06 0.22
C THR A 98 -3.35 13.71 0.30
N SER A 99 -4.42 13.65 1.10
CA SER A 99 -5.33 12.49 1.20
C SER A 99 -4.60 11.16 1.47
N VAL A 100 -3.74 11.12 2.48
CA VAL A 100 -3.08 9.88 2.91
C VAL A 100 -4.10 9.01 3.63
N GLU A 101 -4.41 7.85 3.06
CA GLU A 101 -5.46 6.95 3.53
C GLU A 101 -4.98 5.50 3.44
N THR A 102 -5.65 4.61 4.18
CA THR A 102 -5.40 3.17 4.12
C THR A 102 -6.67 2.40 3.84
N GLN A 103 -6.54 1.26 3.15
CA GLN A 103 -7.66 0.38 2.88
C GLN A 103 -7.22 -1.08 2.93
N THR A 104 -8.08 -1.97 3.42
CA THR A 104 -7.89 -3.42 3.35
C THR A 104 -8.95 -4.03 2.44
N TYR A 105 -8.56 -4.92 1.54
CA TYR A 105 -9.46 -5.61 0.62
C TYR A 105 -8.91 -6.96 0.16
N THR A 106 -9.78 -7.85 -0.31
CA THR A 106 -9.40 -9.10 -0.96
C THR A 106 -8.93 -8.84 -2.40
N ILE A 107 -7.91 -9.53 -2.89
CA ILE A 107 -7.41 -9.34 -4.27
C ILE A 107 -7.01 -10.67 -4.90
N GLU A 108 -7.66 -11.06 -5.99
CA GLU A 108 -7.39 -12.32 -6.67
C GLU A 108 -6.93 -12.12 -8.12
N GLU A 109 -6.14 -13.08 -8.61
CA GLU A 109 -5.90 -13.26 -10.04
C GLU A 109 -7.05 -14.10 -10.62
N MET A 110 -7.59 -13.67 -11.75
CA MET A 110 -8.79 -14.24 -12.38
C MET A 110 -8.51 -14.67 -13.82
#